data_AF-A0A660TNU9-F1
#
_entry.id   AF-A0A660TNU9-F1
#
_cell.length_a   1.000
_cell.length_b   1.000
_cell.length_c   1.000
_cell.angle_alpha   90.00
_cell.angle_beta   90.00
_cell.angle_gamma   90.00
#
_symmetry.space_group_name_H-M   'P 1'
#
loop_
_entity.id
_entity.type
_entity.pdbx_description
1 polymer ?
#
loop_
_entity_poly.entity_id
_entity_poly.type
_entity_poly.pdbx_seq_one_letter_code
_entity_poly.pdbx_strand_id
1 'polypeptide(L)'
;MAKKKDLYYVEITDIIEPEQEDKVIEVVNSYVKKGYQEMKDYFQQTDTLQVKKLSKEDAEGIVSKLEGIEVITKIYSHEDKIKEAQSNKIRCPRCGYVLEYPDWRCPECYYEFPDYEYVDDDDDLE
;
A
#
# COMPACT_ATOMS: atom_id res chain seq x y z
N MET A 1 -17.57 15.12 21.04
CA MET A 1 -16.57 14.06 20.73
C MET A 1 -16.45 14.00 19.21
N ALA A 2 -15.36 14.51 18.65
CA ALA A 2 -15.13 14.42 17.21
C ALA A 2 -14.89 12.94 16.87
N LYS A 3 -15.80 12.31 16.11
CA LYS A 3 -15.53 10.99 15.53
C LYS A 3 -14.23 11.12 14.73
N LYS A 4 -13.18 10.39 15.11
CA LYS A 4 -12.00 10.24 14.25
C LYS A 4 -12.55 9.74 12.92
N LYS A 5 -12.42 10.54 11.86
CA LYS A 5 -12.77 10.06 10.53
C LYS A 5 -11.69 9.06 10.15
N ASP A 6 -12.07 7.80 10.06
CA ASP A 6 -11.21 6.76 9.50
C ASP A 6 -10.86 7.17 8.08
N LEU A 7 -9.56 7.34 7.84
CA LEU A 7 -9.03 7.70 6.53
C LEU A 7 -8.66 6.42 5.80
N TYR A 8 -9.08 6.36 4.55
CA TYR A 8 -8.82 5.23 3.67
C TYR A 8 -7.83 5.64 2.56
N TYR A 9 -7.20 4.61 2.03
CA TYR A 9 -6.23 4.66 0.95
C TYR A 9 -6.72 3.73 -0.14
N VAL A 10 -6.70 4.20 -1.38
CA VAL A 10 -6.96 3.37 -2.54
C VAL A 10 -5.66 3.28 -3.33
N GLU A 11 -5.24 2.06 -3.59
CA GLU A 11 -4.11 1.74 -4.44
C GLU A 11 -4.64 1.09 -5.72
N ILE A 12 -4.21 1.61 -6.85
CA ILE A 12 -4.60 1.16 -8.17
C ILE A 12 -3.29 0.75 -8.84
N THR A 13 -3.15 -0.53 -9.15
CA THR A 13 -1.96 -1.14 -9.74
C THR A 13 -2.33 -1.77 -11.08
N ASP A 14 -1.33 -2.14 -11.87
CA ASP A 14 -1.51 -2.78 -13.18
C ASP A 14 -2.13 -1.84 -14.24
N ILE A 15 -1.79 -0.55 -14.18
CA ILE A 15 -2.23 0.43 -15.17
C ILE A 15 -1.23 0.40 -16.32
N ILE A 16 -1.55 -0.36 -17.38
CA ILE A 16 -0.64 -0.64 -18.50
C ILE A 16 -1.07 0.10 -19.76
N GLU A 17 -2.38 0.19 -20.01
CA GLU A 17 -2.91 0.76 -21.24
C GLU A 17 -3.22 2.26 -21.10
N PRO A 18 -3.02 3.08 -22.14
CA PRO A 18 -3.29 4.52 -22.08
C PRO A 18 -4.78 4.83 -21.81
N GLU A 19 -5.71 3.95 -22.22
CA GLU A 19 -7.14 4.10 -21.94
C GLU A 19 -7.45 3.87 -20.45
N GLN A 20 -6.68 3.01 -19.78
CA GLN A 20 -6.78 2.79 -18.34
C GLN A 20 -6.26 4.01 -17.58
N GLU A 21 -5.10 4.55 -17.97
CA GLU A 21 -4.55 5.79 -17.41
C GLU A 21 -5.58 6.92 -17.47
N ASP A 22 -6.18 7.15 -18.63
CA ASP A 22 -7.14 8.22 -18.85
C ASP A 22 -8.37 8.09 -17.95
N LYS A 23 -8.94 6.88 -17.85
CA LYS A 23 -10.07 6.61 -16.94
C LYS A 23 -9.67 6.75 -15.47
N VAL A 24 -8.51 6.23 -15.06
CA VAL A 24 -8.01 6.34 -13.69
C VAL A 24 -7.86 7.81 -13.32
N ILE A 25 -7.23 8.60 -14.20
CA ILE A 25 -7.08 10.05 -14.00
C ILE A 25 -8.45 10.71 -13.87
N GLU A 26 -9.39 10.43 -14.77
CA GLU A 26 -10.73 11.04 -14.72
C GLU A 26 -11.43 10.77 -13.39
N VAL A 27 -11.37 9.54 -12.90
CA VAL A 27 -12.00 9.12 -11.63
C VAL A 27 -11.32 9.77 -10.43
N VAL A 28 -9.99 9.79 -10.40
CA VAL A 28 -9.22 10.24 -9.23
C VAL A 28 -8.95 11.74 -9.21
N ASN A 29 -9.09 12.45 -10.33
CA ASN A 29 -8.80 13.89 -10.46
C ASN A 29 -9.63 14.76 -9.50
N SER A 30 -10.81 14.29 -9.09
CA SER A 30 -11.62 14.98 -8.06
C SER A 30 -11.05 14.86 -6.64
N TYR A 31 -10.13 13.92 -6.41
CA TYR A 31 -9.58 13.55 -5.11
C TYR A 31 -8.11 13.89 -4.94
N VAL A 32 -7.37 14.05 -6.04
CA VAL A 32 -5.95 14.45 -6.01
C VAL A 32 -5.78 15.90 -6.44
N LYS A 33 -4.86 16.62 -5.78
CA LYS A 33 -4.50 18.00 -6.15
C LYS A 33 -3.49 18.07 -7.30
N LYS A 34 -3.44 17.04 -8.14
CA LYS A 34 -2.53 16.95 -9.28
C LYS A 34 -3.32 17.27 -10.54
N GLY A 35 -2.69 17.99 -11.48
CA GLY A 35 -3.30 18.19 -12.79
C GLY A 35 -3.25 16.92 -13.63
N TYR A 36 -4.15 16.81 -14.61
CA TYR A 36 -4.20 15.70 -15.57
C TYR A 36 -2.82 15.40 -16.19
N GLN A 37 -2.11 16.44 -16.65
CA GLN A 37 -0.79 16.29 -17.28
C GLN A 37 0.27 15.75 -16.31
N GLU A 38 0.21 16.15 -15.03
CA GLU A 38 1.15 15.68 -14.01
C GLU A 38 0.92 14.20 -13.67
N MET A 39 -0.34 13.74 -13.74
CA MET A 39 -0.64 12.32 -13.56
C MET A 39 -0.24 11.49 -14.78
N LYS A 40 -0.45 11.98 -16.00
CA LYS A 40 0.10 11.35 -17.23
C LYS A 40 1.61 11.16 -17.14
N ASP A 41 2.34 12.21 -16.75
CA ASP A 41 3.80 12.16 -16.59
C ASP A 41 4.21 11.16 -15.50
N TYR A 42 3.42 11.06 -14.43
CA TYR A 42 3.63 10.05 -13.39
C TYR A 42 3.46 8.62 -13.92
N PHE A 43 2.44 8.36 -14.74
CA PHE A 43 2.22 7.03 -15.33
C PHE A 43 3.30 6.58 -16.32
N GLN A 44 4.05 7.51 -16.91
CA GLN A 44 5.23 7.14 -17.71
C GLN A 44 6.34 6.46 -16.91
N GLN A 45 6.34 6.63 -15.59
CA GLN A 45 7.37 6.10 -14.69
C GLN A 45 6.85 4.98 -13.80
N THR A 46 5.53 4.85 -13.64
CA THR A 46 4.91 3.85 -12.78
C THR A 46 3.54 3.45 -13.27
N ASP A 47 3.25 2.16 -13.17
CA ASP A 47 1.93 1.53 -13.42
C ASP A 47 0.99 1.59 -12.19
N THR A 48 1.39 2.32 -11.14
CA THR A 48 0.71 2.30 -9.85
C THR A 48 0.36 3.71 -9.37
N LEU A 49 -0.88 3.91 -8.91
CA LEU A 49 -1.37 5.14 -8.31
C LEU A 49 -1.96 4.91 -6.92
N GLN A 50 -1.57 5.75 -5.97
CA GLN A 50 -2.11 5.71 -4.61
C GLN A 50 -2.83 7.01 -4.24
N VAL A 51 -4.12 6.91 -4.00
CA VAL A 51 -4.97 8.00 -3.54
C VAL A 51 -5.11 7.93 -2.03
N LYS A 52 -4.77 9.01 -1.33
CA LYS A 52 -4.64 9.08 0.13
C LYS A 52 -5.74 9.97 0.72
N LYS A 53 -6.07 9.73 2.00
CA LYS A 53 -6.98 10.58 2.80
C LYS A 53 -8.42 10.62 2.26
N LEU A 54 -8.92 9.47 1.82
CA LEU A 54 -10.29 9.30 1.34
C LEU A 54 -11.23 8.93 2.49
N SER A 55 -12.51 9.26 2.33
CA SER A 55 -13.58 8.66 3.13
C SER A 55 -13.83 7.23 2.65
N LYS A 56 -14.47 6.39 3.47
CA LYS A 56 -14.85 5.04 3.06
C LYS A 56 -15.71 5.05 1.78
N GLU A 57 -16.73 5.91 1.75
CA GLU A 57 -17.64 6.07 0.60
C GLU A 57 -16.90 6.52 -0.66
N ASP A 58 -15.92 7.42 -0.53
CA ASP A 58 -15.10 7.87 -1.65
C ASP A 58 -14.18 6.75 -2.17
N ALA A 59 -13.59 5.97 -1.25
CA ALA A 59 -12.72 4.86 -1.61
C ALA A 59 -13.49 3.75 -2.34
N GLU A 60 -14.64 3.34 -1.81
CA GLU A 60 -15.55 2.38 -2.46
C GLU A 60 -16.06 2.94 -3.79
N GLY A 61 -16.39 4.23 -3.85
CA GLY A 61 -16.84 4.89 -5.08
C GLY A 61 -15.78 4.94 -6.19
N ILE A 62 -14.50 5.08 -5.85
CA ILE A 62 -13.40 4.98 -6.82
C ILE A 62 -13.32 3.56 -7.35
N VAL A 63 -13.33 2.55 -6.47
CA VAL A 63 -13.25 1.14 -6.89
C VAL A 63 -14.42 0.76 -7.78
N SER A 64 -15.66 1.11 -7.42
CA SER A 64 -16.83 0.81 -8.25
C SER A 64 -16.81 1.51 -9.60
N LYS A 65 -16.18 2.69 -9.73
CA LYS A 65 -16.03 3.37 -11.03
C LYS A 65 -14.95 2.75 -11.90
N LEU A 66 -13.96 2.10 -11.28
CA LEU A 66 -12.91 1.36 -11.96
C LEU A 66 -13.30 -0.11 -12.20
N GLU A 67 -14.44 -0.56 -11.65
CA GLU A 67 -15.00 -1.88 -11.89
C GLU A 67 -15.35 -2.03 -13.38
N GLY A 68 -14.71 -2.99 -14.05
CA GLY A 68 -14.80 -3.16 -15.51
C GLY A 68 -13.64 -2.54 -16.30
N ILE A 69 -12.64 -1.99 -15.61
CA ILE A 69 -11.32 -1.74 -16.17
C ILE A 69 -10.40 -2.89 -15.69
N GLU A 70 -9.53 -3.38 -16.56
CA GLU A 70 -8.52 -4.41 -16.22
C GLU A 70 -7.38 -3.82 -15.38
N VAL A 71 -7.71 -3.28 -14.21
CA VAL A 71 -6.76 -2.77 -13.21
C VAL A 71 -7.05 -3.40 -11.86
N ILE A 72 -6.01 -3.50 -11.04
CA ILE A 72 -6.13 -4.07 -9.69
C ILE A 72 -6.31 -2.92 -8.70
N THR A 73 -7.44 -2.90 -7.99
CA THR A 73 -7.72 -1.89 -6.96
C THR A 73 -7.74 -2.50 -5.57
N LYS A 74 -7.03 -1.89 -4.62
CA LYS A 74 -7.01 -2.31 -3.21
C LYS A 74 -7.35 -1.12 -2.30
N ILE A 75 -8.25 -1.36 -1.34
CA ILE A 75 -8.61 -0.38 -0.32
C ILE A 75 -7.95 -0.78 0.99
N TYR A 76 -7.23 0.15 1.60
CA TYR A 76 -6.61 -0.04 2.91
C TYR A 76 -7.11 1.04 3.87
N SER A 77 -7.36 0.67 5.12
CA SER A 77 -7.51 1.65 6.18
C SER A 77 -6.14 2.24 6.55
N HIS A 78 -6.12 3.45 7.09
CA HIS A 78 -4.89 4.02 7.64
C HIS A 78 -4.26 3.11 8.70
N GLU A 79 -5.07 2.38 9.46
CA GLU A 79 -4.60 1.46 10.50
C GLU A 79 -3.98 0.20 9.92
N ASP A 80 -4.54 -0.38 8.85
CA ASP A 80 -3.96 -1.53 8.14
C ASP A 80 -2.59 -1.21 7.58
N LYS A 81 -2.45 -0.03 6.93
CA LYS A 81 -1.16 0.41 6.41
C LYS A 81 -0.12 0.66 7.51
N ILE A 82 -0.55 1.14 8.67
CA ILE A 82 0.32 1.29 9.84
C ILE A 82 0.70 -0.07 10.41
N LYS A 83 -0.23 -1.02 10.49
CA LYS A 83 0.05 -2.39 10.96
C LYS A 83 1.03 -3.10 10.05
N GLU A 84 0.87 -3.03 8.74
CA GLU A 84 1.80 -3.62 7.78
C GLU A 84 3.21 -3.00 7.93
N ALA A 85 3.28 -1.67 8.05
CA ALA A 85 4.53 -0.95 8.31
C ALA A 85 5.13 -1.20 9.72
N GLN A 86 4.33 -1.65 10.69
CA GLN A 86 4.78 -2.00 12.04
C GLN A 86 5.16 -3.48 12.16
N SER A 87 4.51 -4.39 11.43
CA SER A 87 4.84 -5.81 11.39
C SER A 87 6.25 -6.04 10.84
N ASN A 88 6.69 -5.20 9.91
CA ASN A 88 8.05 -5.26 9.36
C ASN A 88 9.14 -4.67 10.28
N LYS A 89 8.78 -4.18 11.47
CA LYS A 89 9.73 -3.54 12.40
C LYS A 89 10.18 -4.50 13.49
N ILE A 90 11.13 -5.36 13.17
CA ILE A 90 11.78 -6.23 14.15
C ILE A 90 12.83 -5.41 14.92
N ARG A 91 12.89 -5.57 16.25
CA ARG A 91 13.94 -4.95 17.05
C ARG A 91 15.04 -5.96 17.33
N CYS A 92 16.30 -5.54 17.17
CA CYS A 92 17.41 -6.38 17.58
C CYS A 92 17.41 -6.57 19.11
N PRO A 93 17.38 -7.82 19.62
CA PRO A 93 17.37 -8.08 21.06
C PRO A 93 18.67 -7.70 21.76
N ARG A 94 19.76 -7.48 20.99
CA ARG A 94 21.08 -7.18 21.53
C ARG A 94 21.38 -5.69 21.67
N CYS A 95 20.97 -4.87 20.70
CA CYS A 95 21.25 -3.42 20.71
C CYS A 95 20.00 -2.53 20.69
N GLY A 96 18.80 -3.10 20.50
CA GLY A 96 17.55 -2.34 20.43
C GLY A 96 17.34 -1.61 19.09
N TYR A 97 18.23 -1.80 18.12
CA TYR A 97 18.11 -1.23 16.78
C TYR A 97 16.84 -1.71 16.08
N VAL A 98 16.09 -0.81 15.46
CA VAL A 98 14.85 -1.11 14.72
C VAL A 98 15.25 -1.48 13.30
N LEU A 99 15.07 -2.75 12.95
CA LEU A 99 15.23 -3.26 11.60
C LEU A 99 13.98 -2.95 10.80
N GLU A 100 14.14 -2.39 9.60
CA GLU A 100 13.05 -2.15 8.65
C GLU A 100 12.79 -3.36 7.75
N TYR A 101 13.73 -4.31 7.71
CA TYR A 101 13.63 -5.58 7.00
C TYR A 101 14.17 -6.70 7.90
N PRO A 102 13.54 -7.89 7.93
CA PRO A 102 14.07 -9.09 8.60
C PRO A 102 15.33 -9.57 7.86
N ASP A 103 16.44 -8.87 8.01
CA ASP A 103 17.73 -9.38 7.58
C ASP A 103 18.27 -10.34 8.66
N TRP A 104 18.93 -11.42 8.23
CA TRP A 104 19.52 -12.44 9.11
C TRP A 104 20.57 -11.86 10.08
N ARG A 105 21.03 -10.63 9.85
CA ARG A 105 22.02 -9.95 10.68
C ARG A 105 21.66 -8.49 10.96
N CYS A 106 21.79 -8.09 12.22
CA CYS A 106 21.65 -6.67 12.58
C CYS A 106 22.81 -5.83 12.02
N PRO A 107 22.57 -4.72 11.30
CA PRO A 107 23.63 -3.91 10.68
C PRO A 107 24.46 -3.12 11.69
N GLU A 108 23.92 -2.88 12.90
CA GLU A 108 24.59 -2.06 13.92
C GLU A 108 25.49 -2.90 14.85
N CYS A 109 25.01 -4.06 15.30
CA CYS A 109 25.74 -4.90 16.24
C CYS A 109 26.23 -6.23 15.64
N TYR A 110 25.98 -6.45 14.34
CA TYR A 110 26.37 -7.65 13.61
C TYR A 110 25.89 -8.97 14.24
N TYR A 111 24.90 -8.90 15.12
CA TYR A 111 24.27 -10.06 15.74
C TYR A 111 23.48 -10.82 14.68
N GLU A 112 23.85 -12.08 14.48
CA GLU A 112 23.12 -13.03 13.65
C GLU A 112 21.90 -13.49 14.45
N PHE A 113 20.71 -13.28 13.91
CA PHE A 113 19.51 -13.80 14.52
C PHE A 113 19.54 -15.32 14.34
N PRO A 114 19.46 -16.13 15.42
CA PRO A 114 19.32 -17.57 15.26
C PRO A 114 18.07 -17.80 14.40
N ASP A 115 18.28 -18.53 13.30
CA ASP A 115 17.32 -18.83 12.24
C ASP A 115 15.90 -18.89 12.83
N TYR A 116 15.08 -17.89 12.51
CA TYR A 116 13.65 -18.05 12.66
C TYR A 116 13.29 -19.08 11.60
N GLU A 117 13.18 -20.35 12.00
CA GLU A 117 12.40 -21.32 11.24
C GLU A 117 11.03 -20.65 11.07
N TYR A 118 10.78 -20.14 9.86
CA TYR A 118 9.42 -19.86 9.44
C TYR A 118 8.69 -21.19 9.56
N VAL A 119 7.94 -21.36 10.63
CA VAL A 119 6.75 -22.20 10.57
C VAL A 119 5.85 -21.48 9.59
N ASP A 120 5.96 -21.83 8.31
CA ASP A 120 4.88 -21.69 7.36
C ASP A 120 3.66 -22.36 8.02
N ASP A 121 2.79 -21.55 8.62
CA ASP A 121 1.43 -21.94 8.94
C ASP A 121 0.63 -21.93 7.63
N ASP A 122 1.03 -22.82 6.71
CA ASP A 122 0.32 -23.20 5.50
C ASP A 122 0.60 -24.68 5.24
N ASP A 123 0.07 -25.54 6.13
CA ASP A 123 -0.31 -26.91 5.77
C ASP A 123 -1.32 -27.44 6.80
N ASP A 124 -2.53 -26.86 6.80
CA ASP A 124 -3.75 -27.63 7.06
C ASP A 124 -4.33 -27.96 5.69
N LEU A 125 -4.14 -29.20 5.22
CA LEU A 125 -5.11 -29.99 4.44
C LEU A 125 -4.45 -31.23 3.80
N GLU A 126 -4.51 -32.37 4.51
CA GLU A 126 -5.12 -33.63 4.02
C GLU A 126 -5.36 -34.64 5.16
#